data_AF-A0A4R0YQZ4-F1
#
_entry.id   AF-A0A4R0YQZ4-F1
#
_cell.length_a   1.000
_cell.length_b   1.000
_cell.length_c   1.000
_cell.angle_alpha   90.00
_cell.angle_beta   90.00
_cell.angle_gamma   90.00
#
_symmetry.space_group_name_H-M   'P 1'
#
loop_
_entity.id
_entity.type
_entity.pdbx_description
1 polymer ?
#
loop_
_entity_poly.entity_id
_entity_poly.type
_entity_poly.pdbx_seq_one_letter_code
_entity_poly.pdbx_strand_id
1 'polypeptide(L)'
;MIHRLIGSAVVVAWLWLTFHLGLLIPNLDAAASSSVYRAGSGAMYVLGLPVAAAALLIYPEYFVDRFSPVSGLTGEPLLGVGVWRLLGYVALLISWGLLELFRA
;
A
#
# COMPACT_ATOMS: atom_id res chain seq x y z
N MET A 1 -18.21 -0.39 0.52
CA MET A 1 -18.13 -1.51 1.46
C MET A 1 -17.06 -2.53 1.06
N ILE A 2 -17.11 -3.14 -0.14
CA ILE A 2 -16.14 -4.16 -0.57
C ILE A 2 -14.67 -3.68 -0.50
N HIS A 3 -14.35 -2.48 -0.98
CA HIS A 3 -12.98 -1.92 -0.91
C HIS A 3 -12.45 -1.83 0.53
N ARG A 4 -13.31 -1.51 1.51
CA ARG A 4 -12.90 -1.44 2.92
C ARG A 4 -12.56 -2.83 3.45
N LEU A 5 -13.35 -3.85 3.10
CA LEU A 5 -13.06 -5.25 3.45
C LEU A 5 -11.74 -5.72 2.83
N ILE A 6 -11.50 -5.39 1.55
CA ILE A 6 -10.22 -5.70 0.89
C ILE A 6 -9.07 -5.00 1.62
N GLY A 7 -9.19 -3.71 1.90
CA GLY A 7 -8.17 -2.97 2.65
C GLY A 7 -7.90 -3.57 4.03
N SER A 8 -8.94 -3.96 4.78
CA SER A 8 -8.78 -4.63 6.08
C SER A 8 -8.09 -5.99 5.95
N ALA A 9 -8.44 -6.77 4.93
CA ALA A 9 -7.77 -8.04 4.66
C ALA A 9 -6.28 -7.84 4.32
N VAL A 10 -5.96 -6.78 3.56
CA VAL A 10 -4.57 -6.39 3.27
C VAL A 10 -3.81 -6.05 4.54
N VAL A 11 -4.40 -5.32 5.48
CA VAL A 11 -3.76 -5.02 6.79
C VAL A 11 -3.48 -6.30 7.57
N VAL A 12 -4.44 -7.23 7.63
CA VAL A 12 -4.26 -8.50 8.34
C VAL A 12 -3.16 -9.34 7.69
N ALA A 13 -3.16 -9.46 6.36
CA ALA A 13 -2.13 -10.18 5.62
C ALA A 13 -0.75 -9.52 5.78
N TRP A 14 -0.69 -8.19 5.79
CA TRP A 14 0.53 -7.44 6.03
C TRP A 14 1.09 -7.67 7.43
N LEU A 15 0.25 -7.58 8.47
CA LEU A 15 0.66 -7.88 9.85
C LEU A 15 1.20 -9.30 9.95
N TRP A 16 0.47 -10.27 9.40
CA TRP A 16 0.89 -11.66 9.36
C TRP A 16 2.26 -11.84 8.70
N LEU A 17 2.45 -11.22 7.53
CA LEU A 17 3.71 -11.23 6.79
C LEU A 17 4.84 -10.63 7.63
N THR A 18 4.64 -9.47 8.26
CA THR A 18 5.68 -8.81 9.07
C THR A 18 6.10 -9.63 10.29
N PHE A 19 5.17 -10.35 10.94
CA PHE A 19 5.50 -11.22 12.07
C PHE A 19 6.22 -12.51 11.66
N HIS A 20 6.01 -12.97 10.42
CA HIS A 20 6.57 -14.23 9.91
C HIS A 20 7.53 -14.01 8.75
N LEU A 21 8.17 -12.84 8.67
CA LEU A 21 8.93 -12.41 7.50
C LEU A 21 10.08 -13.37 7.17
N GLY A 22 10.87 -13.75 8.19
CA GLY A 22 11.97 -14.71 8.04
C GLY A 22 11.54 -16.13 7.65
N LEU A 23 10.29 -16.52 7.91
CA LEU A 23 9.74 -17.82 7.50
C LEU A 23 9.13 -17.78 6.10
N LEU A 24 8.43 -16.70 5.76
CA LEU A 24 7.65 -16.59 4.51
C LEU A 24 8.49 -16.09 3.34
N ILE A 25 9.38 -15.11 3.58
CA ILE A 25 10.19 -14.44 2.56
C ILE A 25 11.57 -14.10 3.15
N PRO A 26 12.45 -15.11 3.33
CA PRO A 26 13.74 -14.92 4.01
C PRO A 26 14.67 -13.92 3.29
N ASN A 27 14.56 -13.80 1.96
CA ASN A 27 15.33 -12.81 1.19
C ASN A 27 14.93 -11.37 1.54
N LEU A 28 13.64 -11.14 1.83
CA LEU A 28 13.15 -9.83 2.25
C LEU A 28 13.62 -9.50 3.68
N ASP A 29 13.68 -10.51 4.55
CA ASP A 29 14.21 -10.36 5.91
C ASP A 29 15.70 -10.00 5.91
N ALA A 30 16.49 -10.71 5.10
CA ALA A 30 17.90 -10.43 4.89
C ALA A 30 18.12 -9.03 4.28
N ALA A 31 17.29 -8.62 3.31
CA ALA A 31 17.38 -7.29 2.70
C ALA A 31 16.97 -6.16 3.66
N ALA A 32 15.93 -6.36 4.45
CA ALA A 32 15.45 -5.38 5.44
C ALA A 32 16.43 -5.19 6.60
N SER A 33 17.13 -6.25 7.01
CA SER A 33 18.16 -6.22 8.05
C SER A 33 19.55 -5.81 7.53
N SER A 34 19.73 -5.71 6.21
CA SER A 34 21.00 -5.35 5.60
C SER A 34 21.33 -3.87 5.77
N SER A 35 22.58 -3.56 6.11
CA SER A 35 23.11 -2.19 6.10
C SER A 35 23.36 -1.66 4.68
N VAL A 36 23.11 -2.47 3.64
CA VAL A 36 23.23 -2.06 2.23
C VAL A 36 22.04 -1.18 1.87
N TYR A 37 22.29 0.11 1.68
CA TYR A 37 21.28 1.14 1.40
C TYR A 37 20.29 0.75 0.29
N ARG A 38 20.76 0.13 -0.80
CA ARG A 38 19.91 -0.32 -1.92
C ARG A 38 19.00 -1.50 -1.58
N ALA A 39 19.46 -2.45 -0.76
CA ALA A 39 18.67 -3.61 -0.37
C ALA A 39 17.61 -3.20 0.68
N GLY A 40 18.01 -2.38 1.65
CA GLY A 40 17.10 -1.84 2.66
C GLY A 40 16.04 -0.90 2.07
N SER A 41 16.39 -0.09 1.07
CA SER A 41 15.40 0.77 0.41
C SER A 41 14.35 -0.03 -0.36
N GLY A 42 14.75 -1.10 -1.06
CA GLY A 42 13.83 -2.02 -1.73
C GLY A 42 12.83 -2.65 -0.76
N ALA A 43 13.32 -3.18 0.36
CA ALA A 43 12.50 -3.80 1.39
C ALA A 43 11.48 -2.83 2.00
N MET A 44 11.85 -1.55 2.17
CA MET A 44 10.96 -0.52 2.68
C MET A 44 9.74 -0.30 1.78
N TYR A 45 9.91 -0.36 0.45
CA TYR A 45 8.77 -0.27 -0.48
C TYR A 45 7.86 -1.49 -0.39
N VAL A 46 8.41 -2.70 -0.27
CA VAL A 46 7.62 -3.93 -0.13
C VAL A 46 6.78 -3.92 1.15
N LEU A 47 7.33 -3.36 2.24
CA LEU A 47 6.64 -3.25 3.52
C LEU A 47 5.69 -2.05 3.59
N GLY A 48 6.02 -0.92 2.98
CA GLY A 48 5.24 0.31 3.08
C GLY A 48 4.05 0.38 2.11
N LEU A 49 4.22 -0.11 0.88
CA LEU A 49 3.20 -0.01 -0.17
C LEU A 49 1.88 -0.74 0.14
N PRO A 50 1.87 -1.93 0.77
CA PRO A 50 0.61 -2.56 1.21
C PRO A 50 -0.17 -1.69 2.19
N VAL A 51 0.52 -0.98 3.10
CA VAL A 51 -0.12 -0.09 4.08
C VAL A 51 -0.74 1.12 3.38
N ALA A 52 -0.02 1.71 2.42
CA ALA A 52 -0.55 2.81 1.62
C ALA A 52 -1.77 2.38 0.80
N ALA A 53 -1.72 1.19 0.17
CA ALA A 53 -2.86 0.62 -0.55
C ALA A 53 -4.07 0.42 0.37
N ALA A 54 -3.86 -0.16 1.56
CA ALA A 54 -4.93 -0.34 2.55
C ALA A 54 -5.53 0.99 3.01
N ALA A 55 -4.70 2.01 3.28
CA ALA A 55 -5.18 3.33 3.70
C ALA A 55 -6.09 3.97 2.64
N LEU A 56 -5.68 3.91 1.36
CA LEU A 56 -6.46 4.40 0.22
C LEU A 56 -7.79 3.64 0.05
N LEU A 57 -7.80 2.34 0.33
CA LEU A 57 -9.00 1.51 0.21
C LEU A 57 -9.96 1.65 1.39
N ILE A 58 -9.46 1.84 2.61
CA ILE A 58 -10.30 1.95 3.82
C ILE A 58 -10.86 3.36 3.98
N TYR A 59 -10.02 4.39 3.79
CA TYR A 59 -10.34 5.79 4.08
C TYR A 59 -10.24 6.71 2.85
N PRO A 60 -10.80 6.36 1.67
CA PRO A 60 -10.64 7.18 0.47
C PRO A 60 -11.23 8.59 0.64
N GLU A 61 -12.25 8.75 1.48
CA GLU A 61 -12.86 10.05 1.77
C GLU A 61 -11.85 11.03 2.39
N TYR A 62 -11.00 10.56 3.32
CA TYR A 62 -9.93 11.38 3.91
C TYR A 62 -8.97 11.93 2.86
N PHE A 63 -8.65 11.13 1.82
CA PHE A 63 -7.74 11.56 0.76
C PHE A 63 -8.39 12.55 -0.20
N VAL A 64 -9.69 12.40 -0.47
CA VAL A 64 -10.46 13.40 -1.22
C VAL A 64 -10.37 14.75 -0.51
N ASP A 65 -10.71 14.77 0.78
CA ASP A 65 -10.79 16.03 1.53
C ASP A 65 -9.43 16.71 1.69
N ARG A 66 -8.35 15.93 1.82
CA ARG A 66 -7.02 16.47 2.10
C ARG A 66 -6.18 16.77 0.87
N PHE A 67 -6.33 15.99 -0.20
CA PHE A 67 -5.42 16.01 -1.35
C PHE A 67 -6.11 16.22 -2.70
N SER A 68 -7.44 16.11 -2.79
CA SER A 68 -8.11 16.45 -4.04
C SER A 68 -7.98 17.96 -4.28
N PRO A 69 -7.53 18.40 -5.47
CA PRO A 69 -7.71 19.77 -5.89
C PRO A 69 -9.20 20.11 -5.93
N VAL A 70 -9.54 21.37 -5.67
CA VAL A 70 -10.92 21.85 -5.64
C VAL A 70 -11.20 22.74 -6.84
N SER A 71 -12.36 22.57 -7.47
CA SER A 71 -12.83 23.43 -8.55
C SER A 71 -13.10 24.84 -8.04
N GLY A 72 -12.46 25.86 -8.62
CA GLY A 72 -12.74 27.26 -8.27
C GLY A 72 -14.13 27.75 -8.68
N LEU A 73 -14.85 27.01 -9.54
CA LEU A 73 -16.19 27.37 -10.02
C LEU A 73 -17.31 26.75 -9.18
N THR A 74 -17.13 25.51 -8.73
CA THR A 74 -18.17 24.74 -8.03
C THR A 74 -17.85 24.48 -6.56
N GLY A 75 -16.59 24.66 -6.14
CA GLY A 75 -16.13 24.30 -4.79
C GLY A 75 -16.03 22.78 -4.56
N GLU A 76 -16.24 21.96 -5.59
CA GLU A 76 -16.23 20.50 -5.47
C GLU A 76 -14.83 19.91 -5.74
N PRO A 77 -14.49 18.77 -5.11
CA PRO A 77 -13.24 18.06 -5.36
C PRO A 77 -13.18 17.50 -6.79
N LEU A 78 -12.09 17.80 -7.51
CA LEU A 78 -11.83 17.30 -8.86
C LEU A 78 -11.51 15.80 -8.90
N LEU A 79 -10.87 15.28 -7.85
CA LEU A 79 -10.53 13.87 -7.70
C LEU A 79 -11.46 13.24 -6.65
N GLY A 80 -12.56 12.68 -7.14
CA GLY A 80 -13.52 12.00 -6.29
C GLY A 80 -12.98 10.71 -5.67
N VAL A 81 -13.75 10.18 -4.72
CA VAL A 81 -13.47 8.95 -3.96
C VAL A 81 -13.07 7.77 -4.87
N GLY A 82 -13.66 7.68 -6.07
CA GLY A 82 -13.36 6.64 -7.05
C GLY A 82 -11.89 6.60 -7.50
N VAL A 83 -11.27 7.78 -7.69
CA VAL A 83 -9.86 7.87 -8.12
C VAL A 83 -8.95 7.32 -7.04
N TRP A 84 -9.16 7.72 -5.79
CA TRP A 84 -8.36 7.25 -4.65
C TRP A 84 -8.50 5.74 -4.42
N ARG A 85 -9.71 5.19 -4.61
CA ARG A 85 -9.93 3.74 -4.59
C ARG A 85 -9.17 3.04 -5.72
N LEU A 86 -9.19 3.59 -6.94
CA LEU A 86 -8.44 3.03 -8.07
C LEU A 86 -6.94 3.02 -7.78
N LEU A 87 -6.40 4.11 -7.24
CA LEU A 87 -5.01 4.19 -6.80
C LEU A 87 -4.69 3.15 -5.73
N GLY A 88 -5.60 2.91 -4.78
CA GLY A 88 -5.46 1.85 -3.78
C GLY A 88 -5.35 0.45 -4.40
N TYR A 89 -6.17 0.13 -5.40
CA TYR A 89 -6.08 -1.15 -6.12
C TYR A 89 -4.80 -1.28 -6.94
N VAL A 90 -4.38 -0.21 -7.62
CA VAL A 90 -3.11 -0.20 -8.37
C VAL A 90 -1.93 -0.38 -7.43
N ALA A 91 -1.91 0.33 -6.29
CA ALA A 91 -0.88 0.17 -5.28
C ALA A 91 -0.83 -1.25 -4.72
N LEU A 92 -1.99 -1.90 -4.54
CA LEU A 92 -2.07 -3.30 -4.13
C LEU A 92 -1.45 -4.26 -5.16
N LEU A 93 -1.73 -4.05 -6.46
CA LEU A 93 -1.12 -4.85 -7.53
C LEU A 93 0.40 -4.66 -7.61
N ILE A 94 0.88 -3.43 -7.50
CA ILE A 94 2.32 -3.13 -7.47
C ILE A 94 2.96 -3.78 -6.24
N SER A 95 2.32 -3.68 -5.08
CA SER A 95 2.78 -4.30 -3.85
C SER A 95 2.91 -5.82 -3.98
N TRP A 96 1.96 -6.46 -4.64
CA TRP A 96 2.03 -7.89 -4.93
C TRP A 96 3.21 -8.22 -5.86
N GLY A 97 3.36 -7.47 -6.97
CA GLY A 97 4.48 -7.66 -7.89
C GLY A 97 5.84 -7.49 -7.21
N LEU A 98 5.98 -6.49 -6.34
CA LEU A 98 7.19 -6.29 -5.54
C LEU A 98 7.44 -7.45 -4.58
N LEU A 99 6.41 -8.01 -3.96
CA LEU A 99 6.54 -9.15 -3.05
C LEU A 99 7.10 -10.38 -3.78
N GLU A 100 6.57 -10.67 -4.97
CA GLU A 100 7.00 -11.82 -5.79
C GLU A 100 8.48 -11.71 -6.20
N LEU A 101 9.00 -10.50 -6.42
CA LEU A 101 10.43 -10.29 -6.71
C LEU A 101 11.37 -10.74 -5.58
N PHE A 102 10.90 -10.76 -4.33
CA PHE A 102 11.68 -11.25 -3.19
C PHE A 102 11.40 -12.71 -2.84
N ARG A 103 10.35 -13.31 -3.40
CA ARG A 103 10.03 -14.74 -3.24
C ARG A 103 10.76 -15.62 -4.25
N ALA A 104 11.01 -15.11 -5.45
CA ALA A 104 11.85 -15.74 -6.47
C ALA A 104 13.32 -15.78 -6.04
#